data_AF-A0A292PUT0-F1
#
_entry.id   AF-A0A292PUT0-F1
#
_cell.length_a   1.000
_cell.length_b   1.000
_cell.length_c   1.000
_cell.angle_alpha   90.00
_cell.angle_beta   90.00
_cell.angle_gamma   90.00
#
_symmetry.space_group_name_H-M   'P 1'
#
loop_
_entity.id
_entity.type
_entity.pdbx_description
1 polymer ?
#
loop_
_entity_poly.entity_id
_entity_poly.type
_entity_poly.pdbx_seq_one_letter_code
_entity_poly.pdbx_strand_id
1 'polypeptide(L)'
;MSKEEIKYLPDAPVPLEKALAEDMKEDCLPCRAIGSTAFIGLGIYTLFSGRSQLRAQEAAILKSGTRWGIGARRLGIHGIAATLVGLGIYRMV
;
A
#
# COMPACT_ATOMS: atom_id res chain seq x y z
N MET A 1 27.66 -15.24 12.87
CA MET A 1 26.30 -15.20 13.44
C MET A 1 26.46 -14.80 14.90
N SER A 2 26.15 -13.55 15.23
CA SER A 2 26.67 -12.88 16.43
C SER A 2 25.87 -13.24 17.69
N LYS A 3 26.56 -13.25 18.83
CA LYS A 3 26.07 -13.70 20.15
C LYS A 3 25.00 -12.78 20.77
N GLU A 4 24.69 -11.66 20.12
CA GLU A 4 23.75 -10.64 20.62
C GLU A 4 22.28 -10.94 20.30
N GLU A 5 21.97 -11.66 19.22
CA GLU A 5 20.56 -12.00 18.88
C GLU A 5 19.91 -12.97 19.88
N ILE A 6 20.69 -13.81 20.57
CA ILE A 6 20.17 -14.80 21.52
C ILE A 6 19.64 -14.15 22.82
N LYS A 7 20.06 -12.92 23.14
CA LYS A 7 19.62 -12.22 24.37
C LYS A 7 18.18 -11.71 24.31
N TYR A 8 17.58 -11.67 23.12
CA TYR A 8 16.27 -11.05 22.89
C TYR A 8 15.12 -12.05 22.67
N LEU A 9 15.40 -13.36 22.74
CA LEU A 9 14.35 -14.36 22.64
C LEU A 9 13.73 -14.56 24.03
N PRO A 10 12.47 -14.15 24.28
CA PRO A 10 11.86 -14.36 25.58
C PRO A 10 11.72 -15.88 25.83
N ASP A 11 12.18 -16.34 26.99
CA ASP A 11 12.20 -17.75 27.39
C ASP A 11 10.78 -18.39 27.49
N ALA A 12 9.74 -17.55 27.42
CA ALA A 12 8.33 -17.94 27.41
C ALA A 12 7.54 -16.98 26.50
N PRO A 13 6.43 -17.43 25.86
CA PRO A 13 5.60 -16.55 25.04
C PRO A 13 5.03 -15.43 25.91
N VAL A 14 5.48 -14.20 25.65
CA VAL A 14 4.88 -13.01 26.25
C VAL A 14 3.42 -12.92 25.79
N PRO A 15 2.48 -12.56 26.69
CA PRO A 15 1.11 -12.35 26.27
C PRO A 15 1.07 -11.21 25.24
N LEU A 16 0.36 -11.44 24.13
CA LEU A 16 0.33 -10.58 22.95
C LEU A 16 0.04 -9.11 23.32
N GLU A 17 -0.87 -8.86 24.26
CA GLU A 17 -1.18 -7.50 24.73
C GLU A 17 0.02 -6.77 25.33
N LYS A 18 0.88 -7.47 26.08
CA LYS A 18 2.07 -6.84 26.68
C LYS A 18 3.13 -6.53 25.63
N ALA A 19 3.29 -7.42 24.64
CA ALA A 19 4.19 -7.18 23.51
C ALA A 19 3.73 -5.96 22.70
N LEU A 20 2.43 -5.89 22.35
CA LEU A 20 1.87 -4.72 21.68
C LEU A 20 1.96 -3.44 22.51
N ALA A 21 1.77 -3.51 23.83
CA ALA A 21 1.85 -2.35 24.70
C ALA A 21 3.28 -1.80 24.81
N GLU A 22 4.30 -2.65 24.78
CA GLU A 22 5.70 -2.24 24.74
C GLU A 22 6.06 -1.65 23.36
N ASP A 23 5.64 -2.28 22.27
CA ASP A 23 5.82 -1.76 20.90
C ASP A 23 5.09 -0.42 20.68
N MET A 24 3.95 -0.19 21.35
CA MET A 24 3.24 1.10 21.30
C MET A 24 3.93 2.21 22.09
N LYS A 25 4.84 1.89 23.03
CA LYS A 25 5.64 2.92 23.73
C LYS A 25 6.78 3.45 22.87
N GLU A 26 7.30 2.62 21.96
CA GLU A 26 8.27 3.05 20.94
C GLU A 26 7.54 3.93 19.92
N ASP A 27 8.10 5.11 19.60
CA ASP A 27 7.52 6.02 18.63
C ASP A 27 7.33 5.31 17.28
N CYS A 28 6.10 4.94 16.96
CA CYS A 28 5.74 4.28 15.70
C CYS A 28 5.75 5.25 14.50
N LEU A 29 6.12 6.52 14.71
CA LEU A 29 6.19 7.57 13.70
C LEU A 29 6.96 7.17 12.42
N PRO A 30 8.20 6.63 12.48
CA PRO A 30 8.92 6.18 11.29
C PRO A 30 8.19 5.06 10.55
N CYS A 31 7.65 4.06 11.27
CA CYS A 31 6.89 2.96 10.67
C CYS A 31 5.62 3.46 9.98
N ARG A 32 4.92 4.42 10.60
CA ARG A 32 3.75 5.08 10.06
C ARG A 32 4.08 5.88 8.81
N ALA A 33 5.16 6.68 8.86
CA ALA A 33 5.63 7.49 7.76
C ALA A 33 6.04 6.63 6.55
N ILE A 34 6.80 5.55 6.76
CA ILE A 34 7.21 4.63 5.68
C ILE A 34 5.98 3.97 5.06
N GLY A 35 5.06 3.44 5.87
CA GLY A 35 3.84 2.81 5.38
C GLY A 35 2.98 3.78 4.58
N SER A 36 2.73 4.97 5.11
CA SER A 36 1.93 6.01 4.46
C SER A 36 2.54 6.50 3.15
N THR A 37 3.85 6.78 3.15
CA THR A 37 4.56 7.22 1.93
C THR A 37 4.57 6.13 0.85
N ALA A 38 4.73 4.86 1.22
CA ALA A 38 4.65 3.75 0.29
C ALA A 38 3.27 3.67 -0.39
N PHE A 39 2.18 3.70 0.38
CA PHE A 39 0.82 3.63 -0.17
C PHE A 39 0.46 4.84 -1.04
N ILE A 40 0.81 6.05 -0.60
CA ILE A 40 0.57 7.27 -1.38
C ILE A 40 1.39 7.25 -2.68
N GLY A 41 2.67 6.87 -2.59
CA GLY A 41 3.55 6.75 -3.75
C GLY A 41 3.03 5.74 -4.77
N LEU A 42 2.59 4.56 -4.31
CA LEU A 42 1.97 3.55 -5.15
C LEU A 42 0.68 4.06 -5.80
N GLY A 43 -0.19 4.75 -5.06
CA GLY A 43 -1.43 5.29 -5.61
C GLY A 43 -1.18 6.33 -6.72
N ILE A 44 -0.25 7.26 -6.50
CA ILE A 44 0.16 8.24 -7.51
C ILE A 44 0.79 7.54 -8.73
N TYR A 45 1.67 6.57 -8.49
CA TYR A 45 2.29 5.79 -9.55
C TYR A 45 1.27 5.02 -10.39
N THR A 46 0.26 4.42 -9.76
CA THR A 46 -0.84 3.71 -10.44
C THR A 46 -1.64 4.67 -11.33
N LEU A 47 -1.92 5.89 -10.87
CA LEU A 47 -2.59 6.90 -11.70
C LEU A 47 -1.76 7.29 -12.92
N PHE A 48 -0.47 7.51 -12.74
CA PHE A 48 0.41 7.95 -13.83
C PHE A 48 0.65 6.83 -14.84
N SER A 49 1.18 5.70 -14.37
CA SER A 49 1.54 4.55 -15.21
C SER A 49 0.30 3.90 -15.82
N GLY A 50 -0.76 3.69 -15.04
CA GLY A 50 -2.01 3.07 -15.51
C GLY A 50 -2.66 3.87 -16.63
N ARG A 51 -2.69 5.21 -16.53
CA ARG A 51 -3.24 6.08 -17.58
C ARG A 51 -2.38 6.09 -18.85
N SER A 52 -1.06 5.92 -18.74
CA SER A 52 -0.18 5.82 -19.91
C SER A 52 -0.40 4.49 -20.67
N GLN A 53 -0.50 3.38 -19.94
CA GLN A 53 -0.74 2.06 -20.52
C GLN A 53 -2.12 1.96 -21.19
N LEU A 54 -3.15 2.55 -20.57
CA LEU A 54 -4.49 2.56 -21.15
C LEU A 54 -4.58 3.36 -22.46
N ARG A 55 -3.85 4.48 -22.56
CA ARG A 55 -3.77 5.28 -23.78
C ARG A 55 -3.07 4.51 -24.90
N ALA A 56 -1.98 3.81 -24.59
CA ALA A 56 -1.28 2.99 -25.57
C ALA A 56 -2.16 1.84 -26.11
N GLN A 57 -3.07 1.30 -25.29
CA GLN A 57 -3.99 0.22 -25.68
C GLN A 57 -5.37 0.71 -26.13
N GLU A 58 -5.60 2.01 -26.24
CA GLU A 58 -6.92 2.60 -26.52
C GLU A 58 -7.47 2.13 -27.88
N ALA A 59 -6.62 2.11 -28.92
CA ALA A 59 -6.98 1.63 -30.24
C ALA A 59 -7.35 0.14 -30.26
N ALA A 60 -6.61 -0.70 -29.52
CA ALA A 60 -6.89 -2.13 -29.40
C ALA A 60 -8.20 -2.39 -28.64
N ILE A 61 -8.45 -1.60 -27.58
CA ILE A 61 -9.67 -1.69 -26.77
C ILE A 61 -10.90 -1.30 -27.58
N LEU A 62 -10.83 -0.21 -28.35
CA LEU A 62 -11.91 0.21 -29.24
C LEU A 62 -12.23 -0.86 -30.31
N LYS A 63 -11.20 -1.53 -30.85
CA LYS A 63 -11.36 -2.63 -31.81
C LYS A 63 -11.99 -3.88 -31.19
N SER A 64 -11.82 -4.11 -29.89
CA SER A 64 -12.26 -5.33 -29.20
C SER A 64 -13.76 -5.38 -28.85
N GLY A 65 -14.55 -4.32 -29.11
CA GLY A 65 -16.02 -4.36 -29.01
C GLY A 65 -16.58 -4.67 -27.61
N THR A 66 -15.78 -4.50 -26.55
CA THR A 66 -16.17 -4.86 -25.18
C THR A 66 -17.23 -3.92 -24.62
N ARG A 67 -18.27 -4.53 -24.03
CA ARG A 67 -19.41 -3.86 -23.36
C ARG A 67 -19.03 -2.89 -22.23
N TRP A 68 -17.83 -3.00 -21.64
CA TRP A 68 -17.38 -2.14 -20.53
C TRP A 68 -16.31 -1.10 -20.95
N GLY A 69 -15.92 -1.08 -22.23
CA GLY A 69 -15.15 -0.02 -22.86
C GLY A 69 -13.91 0.45 -22.10
N ILE A 70 -13.46 1.68 -22.41
CA ILE A 70 -12.30 2.28 -21.75
C ILE A 70 -12.66 2.95 -20.42
N GLY A 71 -13.92 3.35 -20.26
CA GLY A 71 -14.44 4.02 -19.07
C GLY A 71 -14.31 3.19 -17.80
N ALA A 72 -14.73 1.92 -17.83
CA ALA A 72 -14.62 1.03 -16.67
C ALA A 72 -13.16 0.81 -16.24
N ARG A 73 -12.25 0.70 -17.22
CA ARG A 73 -10.81 0.54 -16.96
C ARG A 73 -10.20 1.80 -16.34
N ARG A 74 -10.61 3.00 -16.81
CA ARG A 74 -10.22 4.28 -16.19
C ARG A 74 -10.73 4.35 -14.76
N LEU A 75 -12.01 4.03 -14.51
CA LEU A 75 -12.57 4.00 -13.18
C LEU A 75 -11.85 3.01 -12.26
N GLY A 76 -11.45 1.84 -12.75
CA GLY A 76 -10.65 0.88 -11.99
C GLY A 76 -9.31 1.46 -11.54
N ILE A 77 -8.56 2.11 -12.44
CA ILE A 77 -7.28 2.75 -12.09
C ILE A 77 -7.49 3.87 -11.08
N HIS A 78 -8.48 4.74 -11.30
CA HIS A 78 -8.81 5.82 -10.38
C HIS A 78 -9.24 5.29 -9.01
N GLY A 79 -10.04 4.21 -8.98
CA GLY A 79 -10.48 3.56 -7.75
C GLY A 79 -9.32 2.97 -6.97
N ILE A 80 -8.47 2.16 -7.60
CA ILE A 80 -7.30 1.56 -6.93
C ILE A 80 -6.38 2.64 -6.38
N ALA A 81 -6.11 3.69 -7.16
CA ALA A 81 -5.26 4.77 -6.71
C ALA A 81 -5.87 5.57 -5.57
N ALA A 82 -7.17 5.88 -5.63
CA ALA A 82 -7.88 6.55 -4.55
C ALA A 82 -7.85 5.71 -3.26
N THR A 83 -8.04 4.40 -3.37
CA THR A 83 -7.95 3.48 -2.22
C THR A 83 -6.54 3.45 -1.63
N LEU A 84 -5.50 3.37 -2.47
CA LEU A 84 -4.10 3.36 -2.01
C LEU A 84 -3.75 4.67 -1.30
N VAL A 85 -4.06 5.83 -1.90
CA VAL A 85 -3.82 7.12 -1.27
C VAL A 85 -4.64 7.27 0.02
N GLY A 86 -5.92 6.87 -0.01
CA GLY A 86 -6.81 6.91 1.14
C GLY A 86 -6.30 6.06 2.31
N LEU A 87 -5.83 4.84 2.05
CA LEU A 87 -5.20 3.97 3.05
C LEU A 87 -3.90 4.57 3.60
N GLY A 88 -3.09 5.18 2.75
CA GLY A 88 -1.86 5.85 3.18
C GLY A 88 -2.13 7.04 4.12
N ILE A 89 -3.13 7.86 3.81
CA ILE A 89 -3.55 8.99 4.67
C ILE A 89 -4.19 8.47 5.96
N TYR A 90 -5.12 7.51 5.87
CA TYR A 90 -5.76 6.90 7.03
C TYR A 90 -4.74 6.29 7.99
N ARG A 91 -3.71 5.64 7.46
CA ARG A 91 -2.64 5.04 8.25
C ARG A 91 -1.72 6.09 8.89
N MET A 92 -1.70 7.35 8.41
CA MET A 92 -0.90 8.44 8.97
C MET A 92 -1.60 9.18 10.12
N VAL A 93 -2.94 9.06 10.24
CA VAL A 93 -3.79 9.62 11.30
C VAL A 93 -3.96 8.65 12.45
#